data_AF-A0A8B9QPJ0-F1
#
_entry.id   AF-A0A8B9QPJ0-F1
#
_cell.length_a   1.000
_cell.length_b   1.000
_cell.length_c   1.000
_cell.angle_alpha   90.00
_cell.angle_beta   90.00
_cell.angle_gamma   90.00
#
_symmetry.space_group_name_H-M   'P 1'
#
loop_
_entity.id
_entity.type
_entity.pdbx_description
1 polymer ?
#
loop_
_entity_poly.entity_id
_entity_poly.type
_entity_poly.pdbx_seq_one_letter_code
_entity_poly.pdbx_strand_id
1 'polypeptide(L)'
;RSVAAGLSPPSRCRLRSVYPPSPALRDACASCSRPGWLERAVSSRRKTKPGEIDAIDNGISQRDGEPRYALTTNLSARVGHLNPRWNDPDQDTEVGTGGDGGGGTAAASPVLPLTFGSVPQAGFKRAMELVGGEFMERLDYYHRAWLPARALVEEAIRRRFEVDASGEVLELPQGGCPWKEHVFSLEKELALPGALQLVLYPDRSGQWRVQSIPVGPHTFESRLPLPEQWRGVRDEALSQLTGIPGCVFVHASGFIGGNRTREGALEMARQTLAQRQGGEAQSS
;
A
#
# COMPACT_ATOMS: atom_id res chain seq x y z
N ARG A 1 49.60 7.06 32.85
CA ARG A 1 48.52 6.85 33.85
C ARG A 1 47.36 7.74 33.39
N SER A 2 46.50 7.30 32.47
CA SER A 2 45.35 6.41 32.69
C SER A 2 44.50 6.86 33.87
N VAL A 3 43.29 7.39 33.62
CA VAL A 3 42.03 6.78 34.08
C VAL A 3 40.91 7.21 33.12
N ALA A 4 40.29 6.21 32.48
CA ALA A 4 39.05 6.31 31.75
C ALA A 4 37.86 6.34 32.72
N ALA A 5 36.90 7.25 32.52
CA ALA A 5 35.60 7.20 33.20
C ALA A 5 34.58 6.59 32.23
N GLY A 6 34.14 5.38 32.56
CA GLY A 6 33.20 4.58 31.77
C GLY A 6 31.79 5.18 31.77
N LEU A 7 31.25 5.39 30.58
CA LEU A 7 29.83 5.56 30.35
C LEU A 7 29.19 4.18 30.24
N SER A 8 28.37 3.82 31.23
CA SER A 8 27.46 2.67 31.11
C SER A 8 26.43 2.92 30.00
N PRO A 9 26.14 1.95 29.13
CA PRO A 9 25.11 2.11 28.10
C PRO A 9 23.70 2.10 28.72
N PRO A 10 22.72 2.81 28.12
CA PRO A 10 21.35 2.78 28.59
C PRO A 10 20.74 1.38 28.44
N SER A 11 20.08 0.98 29.51
CA SER A 11 19.35 -0.26 29.73
C SER A 11 18.53 -0.73 28.52
N ARG A 12 18.81 -1.97 28.08
CA ARG A 12 18.05 -2.72 27.08
C ARG A 12 16.55 -2.74 27.43
N CYS A 13 15.72 -2.30 26.49
CA CYS A 13 14.27 -2.46 26.51
C CYS A 13 13.93 -3.97 26.57
N ARG A 14 13.43 -4.44 27.72
CA ARG A 14 12.91 -5.80 27.89
C ARG A 14 11.42 -5.81 27.56
N LEU A 15 11.08 -6.09 26.31
CA LEU A 15 9.81 -6.72 25.97
C LEU A 15 10.11 -8.18 25.62
N ARG A 16 9.76 -9.10 26.54
CA ARG A 16 9.70 -10.53 26.24
C ARG A 16 8.51 -10.75 25.30
N SER A 17 8.78 -10.72 24.00
CA SER A 17 7.87 -11.26 22.98
C SER A 17 7.86 -12.79 23.07
N VAL A 18 6.68 -13.39 23.00
CA VAL A 18 6.44 -14.86 23.03
C VAL A 18 7.06 -15.56 21.81
N TYR A 19 7.47 -14.81 20.79
CA TYR A 19 8.25 -15.31 19.65
C TYR A 19 9.48 -14.42 19.39
N PRO A 20 10.69 -15.00 19.21
CA PRO A 20 11.86 -14.22 18.83
C PRO A 20 11.64 -13.60 17.44
N PRO A 21 11.97 -12.31 17.22
CA PRO A 21 11.90 -11.72 15.90
C PRO A 21 12.86 -12.46 14.96
N SER A 22 12.39 -12.71 13.73
CA SER A 22 13.18 -13.34 12.68
C SER A 22 14.48 -12.55 12.45
N PRO A 23 15.58 -13.19 12.03
CA PRO A 23 16.84 -12.51 11.72
C PRO A 23 16.64 -11.30 10.78
N ALA A 24 15.75 -11.44 9.80
CA ALA A 24 15.37 -10.37 8.86
C ALA A 24 14.85 -9.08 9.53
N LEU A 25 14.09 -9.20 10.64
CA LEU A 25 13.58 -8.05 11.39
C LEU A 25 14.67 -7.28 12.14
N ARG A 26 15.77 -7.95 12.52
CA ARG A 26 16.92 -7.32 13.18
C ARG A 26 17.80 -6.58 12.17
N ASP A 27 17.98 -7.16 10.99
CA ASP A 27 18.79 -6.57 9.91
C ASP A 27 18.12 -5.33 9.30
N ALA A 28 16.79 -5.35 9.14
CA ALA A 28 16.03 -4.19 8.67
C ALA A 28 16.03 -3.02 9.68
N CYS A 29 16.22 -3.30 10.97
CA CYS A 29 16.33 -2.27 12.01
C CYS A 29 17.74 -1.68 12.07
N ALA A 30 18.78 -2.45 11.71
CA ALA A 30 20.18 -2.02 11.73
C ALA A 30 20.54 -1.04 10.59
N SER A 31 19.81 -1.04 9.47
CA SER A 31 20.06 -0.14 8.32
C SER A 31 19.28 1.18 8.39
N CYS A 32 18.35 1.32 9.33
CA CYS A 32 17.52 2.51 9.48
C CYS A 32 17.96 3.31 10.71
N SER A 33 18.69 4.42 10.51
CA SER A 33 19.25 5.27 11.56
C SER A 33 18.22 6.03 12.43
N ARG A 34 16.95 5.58 12.50
CA ARG A 34 15.89 6.20 13.31
C ARG A 34 15.16 5.12 14.13
N PRO A 35 15.50 4.95 15.42
CA PRO A 35 14.80 4.04 16.32
C PRO A 35 13.28 4.34 16.35
N GLY A 36 12.45 3.30 16.20
CA GLY A 36 11.00 3.37 16.37
C GLY A 36 10.18 3.83 15.16
N TRP A 37 10.77 4.21 14.03
CA TRP A 37 9.98 4.50 12.81
C TRP A 37 9.31 3.22 12.27
N LEU A 38 10.05 2.10 12.23
CA LEU A 38 9.52 0.81 11.81
C LEU A 38 8.32 0.40 12.69
N GLU A 39 8.43 0.57 14.00
CA GLU A 39 7.34 0.29 14.94
C GLU A 39 6.13 1.20 14.72
N ARG A 40 6.33 2.50 14.49
CA ARG A 40 5.24 3.45 14.17
C ARG A 40 4.59 3.15 12.82
N ALA A 41 5.36 2.81 11.79
CA ALA A 41 4.86 2.47 10.47
C ALA A 41 4.05 1.16 10.49
N VAL A 42 4.56 0.13 11.19
CA VAL A 42 3.85 -1.14 11.41
C VAL A 42 2.60 -0.90 12.27
N SER A 43 2.67 -0.09 13.33
CA SER A 43 1.55 0.19 14.23
C SER A 43 0.46 1.05 13.57
N SER A 44 0.82 2.02 12.73
CA SER A 44 -0.14 2.83 11.97
C SER A 44 -0.93 1.97 10.99
N ARG A 45 -0.28 1.02 10.30
CA ARG A 45 -0.94 0.11 9.35
C ARG A 45 -1.71 -1.03 10.00
N ARG A 46 -1.38 -1.43 11.22
CA ARG A 46 -2.22 -2.33 12.02
C ARG A 46 -3.59 -1.74 12.35
N LYS A 47 -3.79 -0.42 12.26
CA LYS A 47 -5.11 0.19 12.52
C LYS A 47 -6.02 0.21 11.30
N THR A 48 -5.47 0.15 10.08
CA THR A 48 -6.26 0.32 8.85
C THR A 48 -6.76 -1.00 8.24
N LYS A 49 -6.04 -2.12 8.41
CA LYS A 49 -6.43 -3.40 7.79
C LYS A 49 -7.37 -4.29 8.62
N PRO A 50 -7.20 -4.43 9.95
CA PRO A 50 -8.14 -5.20 10.76
C PRO A 50 -9.55 -4.60 10.70
N GLY A 51 -9.67 -3.28 10.56
CA GLY A 51 -10.96 -2.60 10.45
C GLY A 51 -11.73 -2.92 9.17
N GLU A 52 -11.07 -3.20 8.03
CA GLU A 52 -11.77 -3.59 6.80
C GLU A 52 -12.39 -4.99 6.92
N ILE A 53 -11.61 -5.95 7.41
CA ILE A 53 -12.06 -7.34 7.58
C ILE A 53 -13.17 -7.39 8.63
N ASP A 54 -12.99 -6.70 9.75
CA ASP A 54 -13.98 -6.60 10.83
C ASP A 54 -15.25 -5.86 10.36
N ALA A 55 -15.13 -4.78 9.58
CA ALA A 55 -16.29 -4.09 8.99
C ALA A 55 -17.08 -5.01 8.05
N ILE A 56 -16.41 -5.80 7.21
CA ILE A 56 -17.05 -6.77 6.31
C ILE A 56 -17.75 -7.86 7.12
N ASP A 57 -17.10 -8.41 8.15
CA ASP A 57 -17.64 -9.46 9.02
C ASP A 57 -18.88 -8.96 9.79
N ASN A 58 -18.85 -7.69 10.20
CA ASN A 58 -19.95 -7.02 10.89
C ASN A 58 -21.01 -6.42 9.93
N GLY A 59 -20.91 -6.67 8.61
CA GLY A 59 -21.90 -6.20 7.62
C GLY A 59 -21.96 -4.69 7.44
N ILE A 60 -20.90 -3.96 7.77
CA ILE A 60 -20.80 -2.50 7.62
C ILE A 60 -20.55 -2.16 6.15
N SER A 61 -21.38 -1.27 5.58
CA SER A 61 -21.21 -0.82 4.20
C SER A 61 -19.89 -0.07 4.01
N GLN A 62 -19.19 -0.38 2.91
CA GLN A 62 -17.95 0.30 2.53
C GLN A 62 -18.15 1.77 2.15
N ARG A 63 -19.39 2.17 1.80
CA ARG A 63 -19.72 3.53 1.36
C ARG A 63 -21.17 3.87 1.67
N ASP A 64 -21.44 5.16 1.74
CA ASP A 64 -22.80 5.68 1.82
C ASP A 64 -23.52 5.47 0.47
N GLY A 65 -24.75 4.95 0.51
CA GLY A 65 -25.58 4.69 -0.67
C GLY A 65 -25.35 3.33 -1.36
N GLU A 66 -26.10 3.09 -2.43
CA GLU A 66 -26.13 1.80 -3.13
C GLU A 66 -24.85 1.53 -3.95
N PRO A 67 -24.23 0.34 -3.80
CA PRO A 67 -23.04 0.02 -4.55
C PRO A 67 -23.32 -0.38 -6.01
N ARG A 68 -22.66 0.28 -6.97
CA ARG A 68 -22.69 -0.07 -8.41
C ARG A 68 -22.19 -1.47 -8.73
N TYR A 69 -21.39 -2.07 -7.85
CA TYR A 69 -20.90 -3.45 -7.96
C TYR A 69 -20.55 -3.98 -6.57
N ALA A 70 -20.64 -5.30 -6.38
CA ALA A 70 -20.26 -5.99 -5.15
C ALA A 70 -18.92 -6.73 -5.34
N LEU A 71 -18.01 -6.59 -4.37
CA LEU A 71 -16.75 -7.33 -4.33
C LEU A 71 -16.96 -8.67 -3.60
N THR A 72 -17.20 -9.74 -4.35
CA THR A 72 -17.51 -11.07 -3.81
C THR A 72 -16.29 -11.99 -3.66
N THR A 73 -15.10 -11.49 -3.99
CA THR A 73 -13.85 -12.28 -4.05
C THR A 73 -12.79 -11.84 -3.05
N ASN A 74 -13.16 -11.02 -2.06
CA ASN A 74 -12.27 -10.56 -1.00
C ASN A 74 -11.83 -11.70 -0.06
N LEU A 75 -10.86 -11.44 0.82
CA LEU A 75 -10.32 -12.46 1.73
C LEU A 75 -11.41 -13.09 2.61
N SER A 76 -12.30 -12.28 3.19
CA SER A 76 -13.41 -12.77 4.03
C SER A 76 -14.34 -13.71 3.25
N ALA A 77 -14.70 -13.35 2.02
CA ALA A 77 -15.51 -14.20 1.14
C ALA A 77 -14.80 -15.52 0.79
N ARG A 78 -13.49 -15.47 0.49
CA ARG A 78 -12.69 -16.67 0.21
C ARG A 78 -12.54 -17.58 1.42
N VAL A 79 -12.42 -17.02 2.62
CA VAL A 79 -12.45 -17.77 3.88
C VAL A 79 -13.84 -18.39 4.09
N GLY A 80 -14.92 -17.63 3.86
CA GLY A 80 -16.29 -18.13 3.96
C GLY A 80 -16.59 -19.29 2.99
N HIS A 81 -16.01 -19.28 1.78
CA HIS A 81 -16.12 -20.39 0.84
C HIS A 81 -15.45 -21.70 1.28
N LEU A 82 -14.66 -21.68 2.36
CA LEU A 82 -14.07 -22.87 2.97
C LEU A 82 -14.98 -23.51 4.01
N ASN A 83 -16.10 -22.87 4.38
CA ASN A 83 -17.13 -23.47 5.21
C ASN A 83 -17.88 -24.57 4.43
N PRO A 84 -18.42 -25.59 5.11
CA PRO A 84 -19.29 -26.58 4.49
C PRO A 84 -20.44 -25.88 3.75
N ARG A 85 -20.71 -26.33 2.52
CA ARG A 85 -21.84 -25.85 1.71
C ARG A 85 -23.11 -26.49 2.23
N TRP A 86 -24.26 -25.85 2.08
CA TRP A 86 -25.56 -26.38 2.52
C TRP A 86 -25.87 -27.82 2.05
N ASN A 87 -25.25 -28.27 0.95
CA ASN A 87 -25.44 -29.58 0.36
C ASN A 87 -24.28 -30.56 0.60
N ASP A 88 -23.31 -30.20 1.43
CA ASP A 88 -22.25 -31.12 1.84
C ASP A 88 -22.79 -32.09 2.91
N PRO A 89 -22.36 -33.36 2.89
CA PRO A 89 -22.87 -34.38 3.81
C PRO A 89 -22.53 -34.11 5.29
N ASP A 90 -21.45 -33.37 5.54
CA ASP A 90 -20.93 -33.07 6.88
C ASP A 90 -21.19 -31.59 7.22
N GLN A 91 -22.43 -31.25 7.57
CA GLN A 91 -22.81 -29.91 8.02
C GLN A 91 -22.45 -29.68 9.49
N ASP A 92 -21.89 -28.51 9.81
CA ASP A 92 -21.75 -28.03 11.19
C ASP A 92 -23.02 -27.29 11.62
N THR A 93 -24.11 -28.02 11.85
CA THR A 93 -25.28 -27.45 12.52
C THR A 93 -25.12 -27.60 14.04
N GLU A 94 -24.36 -26.71 14.69
CA GLU A 94 -24.50 -26.57 16.14
C GLU A 94 -25.90 -26.00 16.42
N VAL A 95 -26.82 -26.89 16.80
CA VAL A 95 -28.12 -26.49 17.34
C VAL A 95 -27.84 -25.78 18.66
N GLY A 96 -27.85 -24.45 18.63
CA GLY A 96 -27.91 -23.65 19.85
C GLY A 96 -29.11 -24.16 20.65
N THR A 97 -28.85 -24.75 21.81
CA THR A 97 -29.90 -25.11 22.78
C THR A 97 -30.51 -23.82 23.30
N GLY A 98 -31.42 -23.25 22.52
CA GLY A 98 -32.43 -22.33 22.99
C GLY A 98 -33.26 -23.08 24.02
N GLY A 99 -33.25 -22.56 25.25
CA GLY A 99 -34.12 -23.05 26.30
C GLY A 99 -35.56 -22.76 25.91
N ASP A 100 -36.27 -23.77 25.41
CA ASP A 100 -37.72 -23.82 25.52
C ASP A 100 -38.08 -24.61 26.77
N GLY A 101 -38.69 -23.91 27.70
CA GLY A 101 -39.27 -24.49 28.88
C GLY A 101 -40.50 -25.33 28.52
N GLY A 102 -40.54 -26.56 29.05
CA GLY A 102 -41.78 -27.15 29.53
C GLY A 102 -42.34 -28.34 28.76
N GLY A 103 -42.05 -29.54 29.28
CA GLY A 103 -43.07 -30.57 29.46
C GLY A 103 -43.04 -31.75 28.49
N GLY A 104 -42.32 -32.81 28.84
CA GLY A 104 -42.45 -34.11 28.18
C GLY A 104 -41.46 -35.16 28.67
N THR A 105 -41.92 -36.05 29.53
CA THR A 105 -41.20 -37.15 30.17
C THR A 105 -40.64 -38.17 29.17
N ALA A 106 -39.36 -38.55 29.29
CA ALA A 106 -38.88 -39.95 29.24
C ALA A 106 -37.35 -40.07 29.31
N ALA A 107 -36.91 -41.01 30.16
CA ALA A 107 -35.66 -41.76 30.13
C ALA A 107 -34.31 -41.01 30.14
N ALA A 108 -33.64 -41.12 31.29
CA ALA A 108 -32.22 -40.85 31.44
C ALA A 108 -31.39 -41.74 30.50
N SER A 109 -30.87 -41.15 29.42
CA SER A 109 -29.71 -41.68 28.70
C SER A 109 -28.42 -41.18 29.36
N PRO A 110 -27.35 -41.99 29.39
CA PRO A 110 -26.12 -41.63 30.10
C PRO A 110 -25.49 -40.40 29.46
N VAL A 111 -25.07 -39.46 30.31
CA VAL A 111 -24.33 -38.26 29.93
C VAL A 111 -22.99 -38.72 29.34
N LEU A 112 -22.88 -38.72 28.01
CA LEU A 112 -21.58 -38.75 27.36
C LEU A 112 -20.88 -37.42 27.68
N PRO A 113 -19.57 -37.43 27.99
CA PRO A 113 -18.85 -36.20 28.26
C PRO A 113 -18.93 -35.31 27.02
N LEU A 114 -19.21 -34.02 27.23
CA LEU A 114 -19.22 -32.99 26.19
C LEU A 114 -17.85 -33.00 25.48
N THR A 115 -17.74 -33.76 24.40
CA THR A 115 -16.66 -33.59 23.44
C THR A 115 -16.96 -32.27 22.75
N PHE A 116 -16.19 -31.25 23.13
CA PHE A 116 -16.12 -29.98 22.43
C PHE A 116 -16.10 -30.28 20.92
N GLY A 117 -17.17 -29.89 20.23
CA GLY A 117 -17.44 -30.26 18.85
C GLY A 117 -16.21 -30.00 18.00
N SER A 118 -15.74 -31.04 17.32
CA SER A 118 -14.69 -30.88 16.32
C SER A 118 -15.25 -30.02 15.20
N VAL A 119 -15.01 -28.70 15.26
CA VAL A 119 -14.97 -27.85 14.06
C VAL A 119 -14.27 -28.69 12.98
N PRO A 120 -14.76 -28.83 11.75
CA PRO A 120 -14.11 -29.58 10.69
C PRO A 120 -12.72 -29.00 10.53
N GLN A 121 -11.75 -29.65 11.17
CA GLN A 121 -10.41 -29.09 11.37
C GLN A 121 -9.75 -28.83 10.02
N ALA A 122 -10.19 -29.52 8.98
CA ALA A 122 -9.79 -29.30 7.60
C ALA A 122 -10.17 -27.91 7.05
N GLY A 123 -11.41 -27.43 7.28
CA GLY A 123 -11.87 -26.13 6.79
C GLY A 123 -11.14 -24.99 7.49
N PHE A 124 -11.09 -25.04 8.82
CA PHE A 124 -10.32 -24.09 9.64
C PHE A 124 -8.83 -24.09 9.28
N LYS A 125 -8.21 -25.25 9.12
CA LYS A 125 -6.79 -25.35 8.74
C LYS A 125 -6.52 -24.72 7.37
N ARG A 126 -7.38 -24.99 6.38
CA ARG A 126 -7.28 -24.37 5.04
C ARG A 126 -7.45 -22.86 5.10
N ALA A 127 -8.36 -22.36 5.94
CA ALA A 127 -8.55 -20.93 6.15
C ALA A 127 -7.30 -20.29 6.78
N MET A 128 -6.71 -20.95 7.78
CA MET A 128 -5.47 -20.51 8.41
C MET A 128 -4.28 -20.51 7.44
N GLU A 129 -4.17 -21.51 6.57
CA GLU A 129 -3.15 -21.57 5.51
C GLU A 129 -3.33 -20.41 4.51
N LEU A 130 -4.57 -20.15 4.08
CA LEU A 130 -4.88 -19.04 3.17
C LEU A 130 -4.54 -17.68 3.77
N VAL A 131 -5.05 -17.39 4.97
CA VAL A 131 -4.83 -16.12 5.67
C VAL A 131 -3.35 -15.96 6.04
N GLY A 132 -2.73 -17.04 6.50
CA GLY A 132 -1.30 -17.08 6.81
C GLY A 132 -0.43 -16.77 5.60
N GLY A 133 -0.75 -17.37 4.44
CA GLY A 133 -0.08 -17.08 3.17
C GLY A 133 -0.17 -15.60 2.79
N GLU A 134 -1.39 -15.04 2.77
CA GLU A 134 -1.60 -13.64 2.40
C GLU A 134 -0.92 -12.66 3.37
N PHE A 135 -0.92 -12.97 4.67
CA PHE A 135 -0.19 -12.20 5.65
C PHE A 135 1.33 -12.21 5.38
N MET A 136 1.90 -13.38 5.11
CA MET A 136 3.32 -13.54 4.86
C MET A 136 3.76 -12.84 3.57
N GLU A 137 2.96 -12.92 2.49
CA GLU A 137 3.21 -12.17 1.25
C GLU A 137 3.20 -10.65 1.49
N ARG A 138 2.25 -10.14 2.27
CA ARG A 138 2.19 -8.71 2.61
C ARG A 138 3.38 -8.29 3.47
N LEU A 139 3.77 -9.11 4.45
CA LEU A 139 4.95 -8.85 5.27
C LEU A 139 6.22 -8.82 4.42
N ASP A 140 6.37 -9.77 3.50
CA ASP A 140 7.50 -9.83 2.58
C ASP A 140 7.56 -8.59 1.69
N TYR A 141 6.43 -8.17 1.12
CA TYR A 141 6.33 -6.92 0.37
C TYR A 141 6.77 -5.71 1.19
N TYR A 142 6.29 -5.58 2.44
CA TYR A 142 6.69 -4.44 3.26
C TYR A 142 8.17 -4.46 3.58
N HIS A 143 8.70 -5.63 3.94
CA HIS A 143 10.11 -5.82 4.28
C HIS A 143 11.03 -5.56 3.09
N ARG A 144 10.76 -6.17 1.94
CA ARG A 144 11.68 -6.21 0.80
C ARG A 144 11.48 -5.08 -0.20
N ALA A 145 10.28 -4.53 -0.30
CA ALA A 145 9.97 -3.50 -1.30
C ALA A 145 9.59 -2.16 -0.67
N TRP A 146 8.60 -2.14 0.22
CA TRP A 146 8.05 -0.88 0.70
C TRP A 146 8.97 -0.12 1.66
N LEU A 147 9.55 -0.78 2.66
CA LEU A 147 10.43 -0.12 3.63
C LEU A 147 11.70 0.44 2.97
N PRO A 148 12.43 -0.31 2.13
CA PRO A 148 13.62 0.22 1.45
C PRO A 148 13.31 1.38 0.51
N ALA A 149 12.13 1.38 -0.11
CA ALA A 149 11.71 2.45 -1.01
C ALA A 149 11.65 3.82 -0.32
N ARG A 150 11.41 3.87 1.00
CA ARG A 150 11.39 5.13 1.73
C ARG A 150 12.70 5.89 1.60
N ALA A 151 13.83 5.22 1.81
CA ALA A 151 15.14 5.84 1.75
C ALA A 151 15.42 6.40 0.35
N LEU A 152 15.01 5.67 -0.69
CA LEU A 152 15.14 6.11 -2.09
C LEU A 152 14.30 7.37 -2.37
N VAL A 153 13.05 7.40 -1.91
CA VAL A 153 12.17 8.56 -2.12
C VAL A 153 12.66 9.77 -1.33
N GLU A 154 13.11 9.57 -0.09
CA GLU A 154 13.66 10.64 0.74
C GLU A 154 14.91 11.25 0.11
N GLU A 155 15.80 10.43 -0.46
CA GLU A 155 16.97 10.89 -1.19
C GLU A 155 16.60 11.63 -2.49
N ALA A 156 15.64 11.10 -3.26
CA ALA A 156 15.11 11.77 -4.44
C ALA A 156 14.53 13.16 -4.11
N ILE A 157 13.83 13.28 -2.97
CA ILE A 157 13.32 14.58 -2.49
C ILE A 157 14.47 15.53 -2.20
N ARG A 158 15.55 15.08 -1.56
CA ARG A 158 16.71 15.97 -1.27
C ARG A 158 17.35 16.49 -2.55
N ARG A 159 17.51 15.63 -3.56
CA ARG A 159 18.16 15.95 -4.84
C ARG A 159 17.24 16.58 -5.89
N ARG A 160 15.97 16.85 -5.57
CA ARG A 160 14.99 17.37 -6.54
C ARG A 160 15.44 18.63 -7.28
N PHE A 161 16.22 19.50 -6.63
CA PHE A 161 16.76 20.72 -7.26
C PHE A 161 17.93 20.46 -8.23
N GLU A 162 18.58 19.30 -8.14
CA GLU A 162 19.58 18.84 -9.12
C GLU A 162 18.90 18.32 -10.39
N VAL A 163 17.66 17.81 -10.27
CA VAL A 163 16.84 17.31 -11.39
C VAL A 163 16.23 18.47 -12.15
N ASP A 164 15.55 19.36 -11.43
CA ASP A 164 14.91 20.55 -12.00
C ASP A 164 14.92 21.71 -11.02
N ALA A 165 15.19 22.92 -11.51
CA ALA A 165 15.30 24.12 -10.68
C ALA A 165 14.01 24.47 -9.93
N SER A 166 12.84 24.03 -10.41
CA SER A 166 11.57 24.20 -9.68
C SER A 166 11.55 23.46 -8.34
N GLY A 167 12.28 22.34 -8.23
CA GLY A 167 12.17 21.42 -7.11
C GLY A 167 10.80 20.74 -6.99
N GLU A 168 9.97 20.75 -8.03
CA GLU A 168 8.65 20.12 -8.08
C GLU A 168 8.66 18.74 -8.77
N VAL A 169 9.80 18.35 -9.35
CA VAL A 169 10.01 17.08 -10.05
C VAL A 169 10.91 16.17 -9.22
N LEU A 170 10.42 14.97 -8.94
CA LEU A 170 11.22 13.88 -8.37
C LEU A 170 11.75 12.98 -9.47
N GLU A 171 12.97 12.49 -9.29
CA GLU A 171 13.52 11.42 -10.11
C GLU A 171 13.84 10.21 -9.24
N LEU A 172 13.30 9.05 -9.62
CA LEU A 172 13.63 7.79 -8.99
C LEU A 172 14.59 7.01 -9.90
N PRO A 173 15.63 6.37 -9.34
CA PRO A 173 16.64 5.68 -10.13
C PRO A 173 16.11 4.46 -10.88
N GLN A 174 14.95 3.91 -10.46
CA GLN A 174 14.38 2.70 -11.01
C GLN A 174 12.85 2.67 -10.87
N GLY A 175 12.19 2.05 -11.85
CA GLY A 175 10.78 1.75 -11.82
C GLY A 175 10.43 0.64 -10.82
N GLY A 176 9.14 0.53 -10.51
CA GLY A 176 8.62 -0.45 -9.53
C GLY A 176 8.82 -0.05 -8.06
N CYS A 177 9.47 1.09 -7.79
CA CYS A 177 9.57 1.67 -6.46
C CYS A 177 8.17 2.11 -5.97
N PRO A 178 7.67 1.62 -4.81
CA PRO A 178 6.39 2.03 -4.24
C PRO A 178 6.48 3.41 -3.58
N TRP A 179 6.53 4.47 -4.39
CA TRP A 179 6.83 5.83 -3.94
C TRP A 179 5.63 6.61 -3.38
N LYS A 180 4.40 6.32 -3.85
CA LYS A 180 3.20 7.17 -3.61
C LYS A 180 3.00 7.51 -2.14
N GLU A 181 2.85 6.50 -1.30
CA GLU A 181 2.59 6.71 0.13
C GLU A 181 3.76 7.42 0.85
N HIS A 182 5.00 7.17 0.41
CA HIS A 182 6.19 7.80 0.98
C HIS A 182 6.25 9.28 0.67
N VAL A 183 5.91 9.69 -0.57
CA VAL A 183 5.86 11.11 -0.95
C VAL A 183 4.93 11.88 -0.03
N PHE A 184 3.68 11.42 0.16
CA PHE A 184 2.73 12.11 1.06
C PHE A 184 3.19 12.17 2.51
N SER A 185 3.86 11.14 3.00
CA SER A 185 4.37 11.11 4.38
C SER A 185 5.56 12.06 4.53
N LEU A 186 6.51 12.02 3.59
CA LEU A 186 7.74 12.80 3.60
C LEU A 186 7.50 14.29 3.33
N GLU A 187 6.54 14.65 2.49
CA GLU A 187 6.13 16.06 2.30
C GLU A 187 5.78 16.72 3.64
N LYS A 188 5.02 16.01 4.48
CA LYS A 188 4.62 16.46 5.82
C LYS A 188 5.78 16.41 6.80
N GLU A 189 6.51 15.30 6.85
CA GLU A 189 7.60 15.11 7.80
C GLU A 189 8.79 16.05 7.57
N LEU A 190 9.07 16.40 6.31
CA LEU A 190 10.14 17.32 5.93
C LEU A 190 9.67 18.77 5.81
N ALA A 191 8.38 19.04 6.03
CA ALA A 191 7.75 20.36 5.90
C ALA A 191 8.14 21.07 4.60
N LEU A 192 7.96 20.39 3.47
CA LEU A 192 8.36 20.96 2.17
C LEU A 192 7.55 22.24 1.88
N PRO A 193 8.21 23.33 1.43
CA PRO A 193 7.54 24.60 1.18
C PRO A 193 6.62 24.59 -0.05
N GLY A 194 6.80 23.61 -0.94
CA GLY A 194 6.00 23.42 -2.15
C GLY A 194 5.64 21.95 -2.33
N ALA A 195 4.48 21.70 -2.95
CA ALA A 195 4.02 20.36 -3.26
C ALA A 195 4.77 19.79 -4.46
N LEU A 196 5.15 18.53 -4.38
CA LEU A 196 5.74 17.81 -5.50
C LEU A 196 4.65 17.51 -6.53
N GLN A 197 4.96 17.66 -7.81
CA GLN A 197 3.96 17.54 -8.89
C GLN A 197 4.16 16.28 -9.72
N LEU A 198 5.41 15.98 -10.07
CA LEU A 198 5.74 14.97 -11.08
C LEU A 198 6.84 14.04 -10.56
N VAL A 199 6.80 12.78 -10.99
CA VAL A 199 7.82 11.77 -10.71
C VAL A 199 8.31 11.17 -12.03
N LEU A 200 9.62 11.13 -12.21
CA LEU A 200 10.33 10.51 -13.31
C LEU A 200 10.94 9.17 -12.88
N TYR A 201 10.85 8.15 -13.72
CA TYR A 201 11.54 6.88 -13.50
C TYR A 201 11.66 6.05 -14.78
N PRO A 202 12.72 5.24 -14.93
CA PRO A 202 12.80 4.28 -16.02
C PRO A 202 11.89 3.07 -15.75
N ASP A 203 11.23 2.55 -16.77
CA ASP A 203 10.52 1.29 -16.71
C ASP A 203 11.43 0.08 -17.03
N ARG A 204 10.85 -1.12 -17.03
CA ARG A 204 11.60 -2.36 -17.28
C ARG A 204 12.16 -2.47 -18.70
N SER A 205 11.62 -1.69 -19.65
CA SER A 205 12.11 -1.63 -21.04
C SER A 205 13.15 -0.53 -21.26
N GLY A 206 13.55 0.18 -20.20
CA GLY A 206 14.48 1.32 -20.27
C GLY A 206 13.84 2.61 -20.76
N GLN A 207 12.53 2.60 -21.04
CA GLN A 207 11.76 3.80 -21.39
C GLN A 207 11.48 4.60 -20.13
N TRP A 208 11.49 5.91 -20.23
CA TRP A 208 11.26 6.81 -19.12
C TRP A 208 9.79 7.18 -18.99
N ARG A 209 9.32 7.21 -17.76
CA ARG A 209 7.97 7.59 -17.37
C ARG A 209 7.98 8.96 -16.73
N VAL A 210 6.99 9.77 -17.08
CA VAL A 210 6.62 10.98 -16.35
C VAL A 210 5.22 10.75 -15.78
N GLN A 211 5.09 10.76 -14.46
CA GLN A 211 3.84 10.45 -13.78
C GLN A 211 3.45 11.59 -12.84
N SER A 212 2.19 11.99 -12.90
CA SER A 212 1.64 12.98 -11.98
C SER A 212 1.38 12.38 -10.60
N ILE A 213 1.70 13.16 -9.58
CA ILE A 213 1.39 12.83 -8.19
C ILE A 213 -0.10 13.07 -7.97
N PRO A 214 -0.85 12.12 -7.40
CA PRO A 214 -2.27 12.33 -7.14
C PRO A 214 -2.50 13.37 -6.05
N VAL A 215 -3.70 13.98 -6.03
CA VAL A 215 -4.07 14.97 -4.99
C VAL A 215 -4.10 14.32 -3.59
N GLY A 216 -4.44 13.03 -3.51
CA GLY A 216 -4.44 12.25 -2.29
C GLY A 216 -3.98 10.78 -2.50
N PRO A 217 -3.68 10.06 -1.41
CA PRO A 217 -3.12 8.71 -1.47
C PRO A 217 -4.05 7.65 -2.10
N HIS A 218 -5.35 7.93 -2.19
CA HIS A 218 -6.37 7.02 -2.72
C HIS A 218 -7.25 7.67 -3.78
N THR A 219 -6.78 8.75 -4.41
CA THR A 219 -7.53 9.48 -5.45
C THR A 219 -6.94 9.20 -6.83
N PHE A 220 -7.79 9.26 -7.85
CA PHE A 220 -7.37 9.18 -9.26
C PHE A 220 -7.06 10.54 -9.87
N GLU A 221 -7.48 11.61 -9.20
CA GLU A 221 -7.19 12.98 -9.61
C GLU A 221 -5.71 13.32 -9.41
N SER A 222 -5.11 13.91 -10.45
CA SER A 222 -3.70 14.28 -10.54
C SER A 222 -3.52 15.74 -10.09
N ARG A 223 -2.47 16.04 -9.30
CA ARG A 223 -2.14 17.43 -8.91
C ARG A 223 -1.84 18.28 -10.12
N LEU A 224 -1.11 17.71 -11.07
CA LEU A 224 -0.75 18.35 -12.33
C LEU A 224 -0.80 17.34 -13.47
N PRO A 225 -1.97 17.14 -14.11
CA PRO A 225 -2.07 16.23 -15.24
C PRO A 225 -1.26 16.78 -16.43
N LEU A 226 -0.74 15.88 -17.26
CA LEU A 226 -0.06 16.24 -18.50
C LEU A 226 -1.00 17.04 -19.43
N PRO A 227 -0.44 17.92 -20.29
CA PRO A 227 -1.19 18.80 -21.20
C PRO A 227 -2.32 18.10 -21.94
N GLU A 228 -3.49 18.74 -21.99
CA GLU A 228 -4.69 18.17 -22.62
C GLU A 228 -4.46 17.76 -24.07
N GLN A 229 -3.77 18.62 -24.82
CA GLN A 229 -3.42 18.37 -26.22
C GLN A 229 -2.58 17.10 -26.43
N TRP A 230 -1.82 16.65 -25.43
CA TRP A 230 -1.00 15.43 -25.55
C TRP A 230 -1.79 14.15 -25.26
N ARG A 231 -2.91 14.25 -24.54
CA ARG A 231 -3.61 13.10 -23.98
C ARG A 231 -4.16 12.18 -25.08
N GLY A 232 -3.83 10.90 -24.99
CA GLY A 232 -4.23 9.90 -25.98
C GLY A 232 -3.36 9.87 -27.24
N VAL A 233 -2.43 10.82 -27.42
CA VAL A 233 -1.50 10.85 -28.55
C VAL A 233 -0.28 9.96 -28.25
N ARG A 234 0.31 9.37 -29.30
CA ARG A 234 1.38 8.39 -29.20
C ARG A 234 2.49 8.63 -30.21
N ASP A 235 3.65 8.06 -29.92
CA ASP A 235 4.79 7.89 -30.82
C ASP A 235 5.19 9.18 -31.57
N GLU A 236 5.40 9.09 -32.87
CA GLU A 236 5.90 10.19 -33.70
C GLU A 236 4.94 11.38 -33.72
N ALA A 237 3.62 11.13 -33.72
CA ALA A 237 2.62 12.20 -33.66
C ALA A 237 2.73 13.01 -32.37
N LEU A 238 3.00 12.34 -31.23
CA LEU A 238 3.25 13.02 -29.96
C LEU A 238 4.58 13.78 -29.98
N SER A 239 5.62 13.20 -30.61
CA SER A 239 6.92 13.86 -30.73
C SER A 239 6.84 15.15 -31.55
N GLN A 240 6.10 15.12 -32.67
CA GLN A 240 5.84 16.30 -33.50
C GLN A 240 5.00 17.35 -32.77
N LEU A 241 3.95 16.92 -32.07
CA LEU A 241 3.06 17.82 -31.33
C LEU A 241 3.77 18.53 -30.17
N THR A 242 4.64 17.83 -29.47
CA THR A 242 5.37 18.36 -28.30
C THR A 242 6.64 19.11 -28.69
N GLY A 243 7.18 18.83 -29.89
CA GLY A 243 8.55 19.19 -30.25
C GLY A 243 9.61 18.41 -29.47
N ILE A 244 9.24 17.38 -28.71
CA ILE A 244 10.13 16.56 -27.89
C ILE A 244 10.35 15.22 -28.60
N PRO A 245 11.59 14.90 -29.01
CA PRO A 245 11.85 13.65 -29.71
C PRO A 245 11.66 12.43 -28.79
N GLY A 246 11.29 11.31 -29.41
CA GLY A 246 11.23 10.01 -28.73
C GLY A 246 10.07 9.85 -27.75
N CYS A 247 9.01 10.65 -27.88
CA CYS A 247 7.79 10.45 -27.12
C CYS A 247 7.14 9.10 -27.47
N VAL A 248 6.58 8.41 -26.46
CA VAL A 248 5.95 7.09 -26.61
C VAL A 248 4.44 7.19 -26.49
N PHE A 249 3.93 7.81 -25.43
CA PHE A 249 2.50 8.04 -25.24
C PHE A 249 2.22 9.02 -24.10
N VAL A 250 0.99 9.55 -24.08
CA VAL A 250 0.35 10.12 -22.87
C VAL A 250 -1.02 9.48 -22.67
N HIS A 251 -1.33 9.07 -21.43
CA HIS A 251 -2.63 8.48 -21.11
C HIS A 251 -3.77 9.49 -21.35
N ALA A 252 -4.97 9.00 -21.69
CA ALA A 252 -6.12 9.86 -22.00
C ALA A 252 -6.53 10.83 -20.87
N SER A 253 -6.29 10.46 -19.60
CA SER A 253 -6.52 11.36 -18.47
C SER A 253 -5.30 12.21 -18.08
N GLY A 254 -4.15 12.05 -18.75
CA GLY A 254 -2.93 12.82 -18.47
C GLY A 254 -2.16 12.42 -17.22
N PHE A 255 -2.54 11.35 -16.50
CA PHE A 255 -1.85 10.96 -15.25
C PHE A 255 -0.43 10.43 -15.46
N ILE A 256 -0.12 9.91 -16.65
CA ILE A 256 1.18 9.34 -17.00
C ILE A 256 1.50 9.50 -18.48
N GLY A 257 2.77 9.71 -18.78
CA GLY A 257 3.34 9.70 -20.13
C GLY A 257 4.64 8.93 -20.17
N GLY A 258 5.18 8.74 -21.36
CA GLY A 258 6.46 8.09 -21.56
C GLY A 258 7.29 8.65 -22.70
N ASN A 259 8.59 8.60 -22.54
CA ASN A 259 9.60 8.98 -23.53
C ASN A 259 10.71 7.91 -23.56
N ARG A 260 11.42 7.77 -24.68
CA ARG A 260 12.57 6.87 -24.82
C ARG A 260 13.78 7.27 -23.98
N THR A 261 13.89 8.53 -23.62
CA THR A 261 15.06 9.11 -22.94
C THR A 261 14.68 9.79 -21.64
N ARG A 262 15.64 9.87 -20.71
CA ARG A 262 15.50 10.60 -19.45
C ARG A 262 15.23 12.08 -19.73
N GLU A 263 16.03 12.64 -20.64
CA GLU A 263 16.03 14.05 -21.01
C GLU A 263 14.68 14.42 -21.64
N GLY A 264 14.14 13.58 -22.53
CA GLY A 264 12.83 13.79 -23.11
C GLY A 264 11.70 13.71 -22.08
N ALA A 265 11.76 12.78 -21.12
CA ALA A 265 10.77 12.72 -20.03
C ALA A 265 10.84 13.93 -19.09
N LEU A 266 12.05 14.43 -18.81
CA LEU A 266 12.26 15.64 -18.04
C LEU A 266 11.74 16.89 -18.78
N GLU A 267 11.95 16.96 -20.10
CA GLU A 267 11.41 18.05 -20.92
C GLU A 267 9.88 18.03 -20.96
N MET A 268 9.28 16.84 -21.05
CA MET A 268 7.81 16.70 -20.92
C MET A 268 7.32 17.24 -19.57
N ALA A 269 8.04 16.96 -18.49
CA ALA A 269 7.71 17.48 -17.16
C ALA A 269 7.84 19.00 -17.07
N ARG A 270 8.91 19.57 -17.62
CA ARG A 270 9.13 21.04 -17.65
C ARG A 270 8.06 21.77 -18.42
N GLN A 271 7.71 21.30 -19.61
CA GLN A 271 6.62 21.91 -20.40
C GLN A 271 5.28 21.79 -19.69
N THR A 272 5.04 20.68 -18.97
CA THR A 272 3.84 20.52 -18.14
C THR A 272 3.80 21.55 -16.99
N LEU A 273 4.92 21.78 -16.30
CA LEU A 273 5.03 22.80 -15.24
C LEU A 273 4.83 24.22 -15.79
N ALA A 274 5.38 24.52 -16.97
CA ALA A 274 5.26 25.82 -17.61
C ALA A 274 3.79 26.15 -18.00
N GLN A 275 3.04 25.16 -18.49
CA GLN A 275 1.63 25.36 -18.84
C GLN A 275 0.74 25.69 -17.62
N ARG A 276 1.06 25.15 -16.44
CA ARG A 276 0.38 25.52 -15.19
C ARG A 276 0.49 27.03 -14.92
N GLN A 277 1.69 27.57 -15.03
CA GLN A 277 1.97 28.99 -14.75
C GLN A 277 1.30 29.92 -15.78
N GLY A 278 1.18 29.47 -17.04
CA GLY A 278 0.47 30.23 -18.08
C GLY A 278 -1.05 30.28 -17.90
N GLY A 279 -1.66 29.23 -17.33
CA GLY A 279 -3.10 29.18 -17.05
C GLY A 279 -3.54 30.05 -15.86
N GLU A 280 -2.70 30.16 -14.83
CA GLU A 280 -2.96 31.01 -13.66
C GLU A 280 -2.93 32.51 -14.03
N ALA A 281 -2.09 32.91 -14.99
CA ALA A 281 -1.99 34.29 -15.46
C ALA A 281 -3.16 34.74 -16.36
N GLN A 282 -3.94 33.81 -16.92
CA GLN A 282 -5.12 34.11 -17.77
C GLN A 282 -6.46 34.03 -17.01
N SER A 283 -6.43 33.63 -15.74
CA SER A 283 -7.61 33.45 -14.89
C SER A 283 -7.68 34.43 -13.71
N SER A 284 -6.79 35.42 -13.67
CA SER A 284 -6.74 36.51 -12.67
C SER A 284 -7.08 37.86 -13.28
#